data_AF-A0A5E5ACH6-F1
#
_entry.id   AF-A0A5E5ACH6-F1
#
_cell.length_a   1.000
_cell.length_b   1.000
_cell.length_c   1.000
_cell.angle_alpha   90.00
_cell.angle_beta   90.00
_cell.angle_gamma   90.00
#
_symmetry.space_group_name_H-M   'P 1'
#
loop_
_entity.id
_entity.type
_entity.pdbx_description
1 polymer ?
#
loop_
_entity_poly.entity_id
_entity_poly.type
_entity_poly.pdbx_seq_one_letter_code
_entity_poly.pdbx_strand_id
1 'polypeptide(L)'
;MSPATDDLPRRRLPREARTRQLLDAAWALIGASGTDALTLGRLADEAGVTKPVVYDHFGTREGLLAALYRDFDERQTAVFDNAVAAARPNLQDKARVIASSYVTCVLTQGREIPGVLAALGGSAELAAVKRQYQHTFIAKCAAILAPYAGPAGLPAPAMWAMLGAADALSDAAVAGDITPDDARAELQQTIIAMVKRHKS
;
A
#
# COMPACT_ATOMS: atom_id res chain seq x y z
N MET A 1 32.63 44.53 -21.81
CA MET A 1 31.71 43.65 -22.57
C MET A 1 31.42 42.45 -21.70
N SER A 2 30.24 42.42 -21.06
CA SER A 2 29.77 41.29 -20.26
C SER A 2 29.07 40.28 -21.19
N PRO A 3 29.22 38.96 -20.99
CA PRO A 3 28.47 37.99 -21.77
C PRO A 3 27.05 37.88 -21.21
N ALA A 4 26.06 37.88 -22.11
CA ALA A 4 24.67 37.62 -21.80
C ALA A 4 24.50 36.14 -21.40
N THR A 5 23.89 35.91 -20.24
CA THR A 5 23.39 34.60 -19.83
C THR A 5 22.18 34.22 -20.68
N ASP A 6 22.33 33.11 -21.41
CA ASP A 6 21.29 32.43 -22.16
C ASP A 6 20.25 31.84 -21.18
N ASP A 7 19.12 32.53 -21.02
CA ASP A 7 17.99 32.09 -20.19
C ASP A 7 17.14 31.11 -21.00
N LEU A 8 17.53 29.84 -21.00
CA LEU A 8 16.75 28.78 -21.63
C LEU A 8 15.38 28.65 -20.94
N PRO A 9 14.26 28.63 -21.68
CA PRO A 9 12.93 28.57 -21.09
C PRO A 9 12.79 27.29 -20.28
N ARG A 10 12.60 27.43 -18.95
CA ARG A 10 12.32 26.33 -18.01
C ARG A 10 11.20 25.44 -18.56
N ARG A 11 11.59 24.32 -19.18
CA ARG A 11 10.65 23.37 -19.80
C ARG A 11 9.71 22.85 -18.71
N ARG A 12 8.44 23.23 -18.78
CA ARG A 12 7.39 22.73 -17.89
C ARG A 12 7.45 21.21 -17.88
N LEU A 13 7.61 20.60 -16.70
CA LEU A 13 7.54 19.15 -16.58
C LEU A 13 6.15 18.69 -17.03
N PRO A 14 6.04 17.56 -17.73
CA PRO A 14 4.77 16.88 -17.94
C PRO A 14 4.05 16.63 -16.61
N ARG A 15 2.71 16.67 -16.61
CA ARG A 15 1.89 16.55 -15.40
C ARG A 15 2.24 15.29 -14.60
N GLU A 16 2.43 14.15 -15.25
CA GLU A 16 2.79 12.89 -14.59
C GLU A 16 4.15 12.96 -13.89
N ALA A 17 5.18 13.50 -14.57
CA ALA A 17 6.50 13.68 -13.98
C ALA A 17 6.46 14.64 -12.77
N ARG A 18 5.58 15.64 -12.82
CA ARG A 18 5.33 16.56 -11.70
C ARG A 18 4.63 15.85 -10.54
N THR A 19 3.58 15.09 -10.81
CA THR A 19 2.90 14.27 -9.78
C THR A 19 3.89 13.33 -9.11
N ARG A 20 4.74 12.66 -9.90
CA ARG A 20 5.75 11.75 -9.36
C ARG A 20 6.73 12.44 -8.43
N GLN A 21 7.29 13.58 -8.84
CA GLN A 21 8.16 14.40 -7.99
C GLN A 21 7.49 14.77 -6.66
N LEU A 22 6.22 15.18 -6.70
CA LEU A 22 5.46 15.55 -5.51
C LEU A 22 5.20 14.35 -4.60
N LEU A 23 4.91 13.18 -5.15
CA LEU A 23 4.74 11.96 -4.34
C LEU A 23 6.05 11.53 -3.68
N ASP A 24 7.17 11.59 -4.39
CA ASP A 24 8.49 11.26 -3.83
C ASP A 24 8.89 12.23 -2.70
N ALA A 25 8.63 13.54 -2.86
CA ALA A 25 8.85 14.53 -1.80
C ALA A 25 7.92 14.30 -0.59
N ALA A 26 6.66 13.91 -0.83
CA ALA A 26 5.72 13.59 0.24
C ALA A 26 6.14 12.34 1.03
N TRP A 27 6.63 11.29 0.36
CA TRP A 27 7.20 10.12 1.04
C TRP A 27 8.40 10.48 1.90
N ALA A 28 9.32 11.32 1.40
CA ALA A 28 10.45 11.80 2.19
C ALA A 28 10.02 12.56 3.45
N LEU A 29 8.99 13.43 3.34
CA LEU A 29 8.42 14.14 4.49
C LEU A 29 7.79 13.20 5.51
N ILE A 30 7.05 12.18 5.06
CA ILE A 30 6.44 11.18 5.95
C ILE A 30 7.54 10.40 6.68
N GLY A 31 8.57 9.94 5.98
CA GLY A 31 9.66 9.20 6.61
C GLY A 31 10.45 10.04 7.61
N ALA A 32 10.62 11.34 7.36
CA ALA A 32 11.36 12.24 8.23
C ALA A 32 10.55 12.77 9.43
N SER A 33 9.25 13.03 9.25
CA SER A 33 8.43 13.81 10.21
C SER A 33 7.07 13.19 10.55
N GLY A 34 6.73 12.04 9.97
CA GLY A 34 5.44 11.38 10.14
C GLY A 34 4.31 11.98 9.30
N THR A 35 3.19 11.26 9.20
CA THR A 35 2.06 11.63 8.34
C THR A 35 1.34 12.92 8.78
N ASP A 36 1.36 13.23 10.09
CA ASP A 36 0.73 14.46 10.61
C ASP A 36 1.45 15.73 10.15
N ALA A 37 2.76 15.63 9.89
CA ALA A 37 3.56 16.72 9.35
C ALA A 37 3.25 17.03 7.88
N LEU A 38 2.57 16.13 7.16
CA LEU A 38 2.26 16.26 5.75
C LEU A 38 1.10 17.25 5.53
N THR A 39 1.43 18.40 4.94
CA THR A 39 0.47 19.40 4.47
C THR A 39 0.81 19.80 3.04
N LEU A 40 -0.19 20.24 2.26
CA LEU A 40 0.02 20.75 0.90
C LEU A 40 1.03 21.91 0.86
N GLY A 41 1.05 22.75 1.91
CA GLY A 41 2.00 23.84 2.06
C GLY A 41 3.43 23.37 2.26
N ARG A 42 3.66 22.49 3.25
CA ARG A 42 5.00 21.90 3.48
C ARG A 42 5.51 21.12 2.28
N LEU A 43 4.62 20.40 1.59
CA LEU A 43 4.98 19.68 0.39
C LEU A 43 5.44 20.64 -0.74
N ALA A 44 4.79 21.79 -0.87
CA ALA A 44 5.21 22.80 -1.85
C ALA A 44 6.62 23.31 -1.56
N ASP A 45 6.89 23.63 -0.29
CA ASP A 45 8.18 24.12 0.16
C ASP A 45 9.28 23.06 -0.07
N GLU A 46 9.03 21.80 0.31
CA GLU A 46 9.98 20.69 0.13
C GLU A 46 10.25 20.38 -1.36
N ALA A 47 9.21 20.38 -2.19
CA ALA A 47 9.35 20.07 -3.61
C ALA A 47 9.85 21.26 -4.45
N GLY A 48 10.08 22.42 -3.85
CA GLY A 48 10.51 23.64 -4.53
C GLY A 48 9.49 24.15 -5.55
N VAL A 49 8.19 23.99 -5.28
CA VAL A 49 7.09 24.45 -6.13
C VAL A 49 6.19 25.44 -5.40
N THR A 50 5.35 26.16 -6.13
CA THR A 50 4.36 27.04 -5.50
C THR A 50 3.18 26.24 -4.95
N LYS A 51 2.55 26.73 -3.87
CA LYS A 51 1.34 26.10 -3.31
C LYS A 51 0.27 25.82 -4.38
N PRO A 52 -0.10 26.77 -5.26
CA PRO A 52 -1.10 26.51 -6.31
C PRO A 52 -0.81 25.28 -7.18
N VAL A 53 0.47 24.95 -7.44
CA VAL A 53 0.82 23.73 -8.18
C VAL A 53 0.42 22.49 -7.41
N VAL A 54 0.67 22.43 -6.09
CA VAL A 54 0.30 21.28 -5.28
C VAL A 54 -1.22 21.14 -5.17
N TYR A 55 -1.94 22.26 -5.01
CA TYR A 55 -3.41 22.28 -5.00
C TYR A 55 -4.01 21.84 -6.35
N ASP A 56 -3.41 22.19 -7.50
CA ASP A 56 -3.86 21.74 -8.82
C ASP A 56 -3.69 20.22 -9.03
N HIS A 57 -2.71 19.62 -8.35
CA HIS A 57 -2.45 18.18 -8.46
C HIS A 57 -3.34 17.35 -7.52
N PHE A 58 -3.56 17.80 -6.30
CA PHE A 58 -4.19 16.97 -5.26
C PHE A 58 -5.50 17.53 -4.70
N GLY A 59 -5.81 18.81 -4.91
CA GLY A 59 -6.98 19.51 -4.38
C GLY A 59 -6.91 19.72 -2.87
N THR A 60 -6.92 18.62 -2.12
CA THR A 60 -6.98 18.58 -0.65
C THR A 60 -5.87 17.71 -0.06
N ARG A 61 -5.68 17.77 1.26
CA ARG A 61 -4.74 16.89 1.96
C ARG A 61 -5.20 15.43 1.85
N GLU A 62 -6.50 15.22 1.89
CA GLU A 62 -7.16 13.93 1.71
C GLU A 62 -6.88 13.39 0.30
N GLY A 63 -6.98 14.23 -0.73
CA GLY A 63 -6.63 13.88 -2.10
C GLY A 63 -5.16 13.49 -2.28
N LEU A 64 -4.25 14.17 -1.57
CA LEU A 64 -2.83 13.80 -1.51
C LEU A 64 -2.62 12.44 -0.83
N LEU A 65 -3.26 12.20 0.32
CA LEU A 65 -3.18 10.92 1.03
C LEU A 65 -3.72 9.77 0.17
N ALA A 66 -4.83 9.98 -0.53
CA ALA A 66 -5.37 9.00 -1.48
C ALA A 66 -4.41 8.74 -2.66
N ALA A 67 -3.72 9.77 -3.15
CA ALA A 67 -2.73 9.63 -4.21
C ALA A 67 -1.48 8.86 -3.75
N LEU A 68 -0.99 9.14 -2.54
CA LEU A 68 0.11 8.39 -1.93
C LEU A 68 -0.24 6.92 -1.77
N TYR A 69 -1.45 6.64 -1.28
CA TYR A 69 -1.88 5.26 -1.13
C TYR A 69 -1.98 4.53 -2.49
N ARG A 70 -2.49 5.18 -3.55
CA ARG A 70 -2.47 4.61 -4.93
C ARG A 70 -1.06 4.26 -5.38
N ASP A 71 -0.15 5.20 -5.26
CA ASP A 71 1.25 5.02 -5.66
C ASP A 71 1.93 3.89 -4.87
N PHE A 72 1.61 3.76 -3.58
CA PHE A 72 2.03 2.63 -2.77
C PHE A 72 1.47 1.29 -3.31
N ASP A 73 0.15 1.21 -3.52
CA ASP A 73 -0.53 -0.01 -3.96
C ASP A 73 -0.01 -0.50 -5.31
N GLU A 74 0.23 0.41 -6.25
CA GLU A 74 0.82 0.10 -7.57
C GLU A 74 2.21 -0.53 -7.43
N ARG A 75 3.09 0.05 -6.59
CA ARG A 75 4.44 -0.48 -6.35
C ARG A 75 4.39 -1.84 -5.67
N GLN A 76 3.51 -2.03 -4.70
CA GLN A 76 3.41 -3.29 -3.94
C GLN A 76 2.76 -4.41 -4.74
N THR A 77 1.76 -4.07 -5.57
CA THR A 77 1.07 -5.05 -6.44
C THR A 77 2.06 -5.74 -7.36
N ALA A 78 2.99 -5.01 -7.98
CA ALA A 78 3.99 -5.61 -8.86
C ALA A 78 4.93 -6.58 -8.13
N VAL A 79 5.38 -6.22 -6.92
CA VAL A 79 6.23 -7.09 -6.08
C VAL A 79 5.48 -8.36 -5.68
N PHE A 80 4.23 -8.21 -5.24
CA PHE A 80 3.37 -9.31 -4.87
C PHE A 80 3.10 -10.26 -6.03
N ASP A 81 2.71 -9.74 -7.19
CA ASP A 81 2.40 -10.53 -8.39
C ASP A 81 3.62 -11.34 -8.85
N ASN A 82 4.80 -10.73 -8.85
CA ASN A 82 6.06 -11.42 -9.17
C ASN A 82 6.38 -12.53 -8.17
N ALA A 83 6.22 -12.28 -6.87
CA ALA A 83 6.47 -13.28 -5.83
C ALA A 83 5.48 -14.46 -5.94
N VAL A 84 4.22 -14.18 -6.24
CA VAL A 84 3.19 -15.20 -6.47
C VAL A 84 3.52 -16.02 -7.71
N ALA A 85 3.92 -15.38 -8.82
CA ALA A 85 4.29 -16.06 -10.05
C ALA A 85 5.51 -16.99 -9.87
N ALA A 86 6.51 -16.57 -9.10
CA ALA A 86 7.70 -17.38 -8.80
C ALA A 86 7.43 -18.54 -7.83
N ALA A 87 6.33 -18.49 -7.07
CA ALA A 87 5.99 -19.54 -6.11
C ALA A 87 5.53 -20.83 -6.81
N ARG A 88 5.95 -21.99 -6.28
CA ARG A 88 5.45 -23.29 -6.75
C ARG A 88 3.92 -23.32 -6.70
N PRO A 89 3.24 -23.97 -7.66
CA PRO A 89 1.78 -23.96 -7.76
C PRO A 89 1.12 -24.93 -6.77
N ASN A 90 1.46 -24.84 -5.48
CA ASN A 90 0.81 -25.57 -4.40
C ASN A 90 0.32 -24.62 -3.29
N LEU A 91 -0.70 -25.06 -2.54
CA LEU A 91 -1.33 -24.26 -1.49
C LEU A 91 -0.34 -23.75 -0.44
N GLN A 92 0.65 -24.57 -0.05
CA GLN A 92 1.61 -24.16 0.98
C GLN A 92 2.44 -22.96 0.54
N ASP A 93 3.01 -23.01 -0.67
CA ASP A 93 3.86 -21.94 -1.18
C ASP A 93 3.06 -20.69 -1.52
N LYS A 94 1.85 -20.83 -2.06
CA LYS A 94 0.98 -19.67 -2.30
C LYS A 94 0.57 -18.99 -0.99
N ALA A 95 0.18 -19.75 0.02
CA ALA A 95 -0.14 -19.21 1.34
C ALA A 95 1.09 -18.54 1.99
N ARG A 96 2.28 -19.15 1.88
CA ARG A 96 3.53 -18.58 2.39
C ARG A 96 3.85 -17.23 1.75
N VAL A 97 3.71 -17.14 0.43
CA VAL A 97 3.96 -15.89 -0.30
C VAL A 97 2.94 -14.82 0.08
N ILE A 98 1.65 -15.15 0.16
CA ILE A 98 0.62 -14.19 0.60
C ILE A 98 0.97 -13.65 1.99
N ALA A 99 1.26 -14.54 2.95
CA ALA A 99 1.59 -14.14 4.31
C ALA A 99 2.88 -13.31 4.38
N SER A 100 3.95 -13.77 3.72
CA SER A 100 5.25 -13.10 3.75
C SER A 100 5.19 -11.73 3.08
N SER A 101 4.51 -11.62 1.94
CA SER A 101 4.39 -10.35 1.22
C SER A 101 3.58 -9.33 2.02
N TYR A 102 2.49 -9.74 2.66
CA TYR A 102 1.68 -8.83 3.48
C TYR A 102 2.46 -8.32 4.70
N VAL A 103 3.01 -9.25 5.50
CA VAL A 103 3.76 -8.90 6.72
C VAL A 103 5.02 -8.08 6.37
N THR A 104 5.75 -8.46 5.31
CA THR A 104 6.91 -7.67 4.85
C THR A 104 6.50 -6.27 4.40
N CYS A 105 5.40 -6.14 3.66
CA CYS A 105 4.89 -4.85 3.21
C CYS A 105 4.63 -3.92 4.40
N VAL A 106 3.92 -4.41 5.42
CA VAL A 106 3.64 -3.62 6.63
C VAL A 106 4.92 -3.28 7.41
N LEU A 107 5.86 -4.21 7.55
CA LEU A 107 7.11 -3.98 8.30
C LEU A 107 8.10 -3.05 7.58
N THR A 108 8.32 -3.24 6.28
CA THR A 108 9.27 -2.46 5.49
C THR A 108 8.86 -1.01 5.31
N GLN A 109 7.56 -0.73 5.44
CA GLN A 109 7.01 0.62 5.27
C GLN A 109 6.76 1.34 6.60
N GLY A 110 7.21 0.74 7.71
CA GLY A 110 7.32 1.40 9.01
C GLY A 110 6.04 2.13 9.42
N ARG A 111 6.20 3.34 10.00
CA ARG A 111 5.10 4.21 10.45
C ARG A 111 4.38 4.92 9.29
N GLU A 112 4.86 4.80 8.06
CA GLU A 112 4.44 5.63 6.92
C GLU A 112 3.06 5.21 6.42
N ILE A 113 2.87 3.93 6.11
CA ILE A 113 1.61 3.38 5.62
C ILE A 113 0.56 3.25 6.72
N PRO A 114 0.86 2.74 7.93
CA PRO A 114 -0.09 2.77 9.04
C PRO A 114 -0.51 4.21 9.40
N GLY A 115 0.40 5.19 9.35
CA GLY A 115 0.08 6.59 9.57
C GLY A 115 -0.83 7.17 8.47
N VAL A 116 -0.57 6.84 7.21
CA VAL A 116 -1.47 7.17 6.09
C VAL A 116 -2.82 6.48 6.29
N LEU A 117 -2.88 5.17 6.53
CA LEU A 117 -4.09 4.39 6.79
C LEU A 117 -4.91 4.88 7.99
N ALA A 118 -4.24 5.29 9.07
CA ALA A 118 -4.89 5.88 10.24
C ALA A 118 -5.51 7.24 9.89
N ALA A 119 -4.76 8.10 9.19
CA ALA A 119 -5.30 9.35 8.65
C ALA A 119 -6.44 9.10 7.65
N LEU A 120 -6.39 8.00 6.89
CA LEU A 120 -7.45 7.59 5.97
C LEU A 120 -8.74 7.13 6.68
N GLY A 121 -8.69 6.79 7.96
CA GLY A 121 -9.88 6.46 8.75
C GLY A 121 -10.71 7.67 9.19
N GLY A 122 -10.19 8.89 9.03
CA GLY A 122 -10.80 10.12 9.54
C GLY A 122 -11.89 10.74 8.64
N SER A 123 -12.05 10.30 7.38
CA SER A 123 -13.05 10.84 6.46
C SER A 123 -13.70 9.77 5.57
N ALA A 124 -14.92 10.05 5.08
CA ALA A 124 -15.68 9.12 4.25
C ALA A 124 -15.00 8.80 2.91
N GLU A 125 -14.35 9.80 2.30
CA GLU A 125 -13.63 9.66 1.03
C GLU A 125 -12.44 8.70 1.18
N LEU A 126 -11.69 8.83 2.26
CA LEU A 126 -10.53 8.01 2.52
C LEU A 126 -10.90 6.60 3.00
N ALA A 127 -12.02 6.45 3.72
CA ALA A 127 -12.60 5.15 4.02
C ALA A 127 -13.03 4.40 2.74
N ALA A 128 -13.57 5.09 1.74
CA ALA A 128 -13.91 4.51 0.44
C ALA A 128 -12.66 4.05 -0.32
N VAL A 129 -11.60 4.86 -0.29
CA VAL A 129 -10.29 4.53 -0.85
C VAL A 129 -9.74 3.25 -0.21
N LYS A 130 -9.61 3.20 1.13
CA LYS A 130 -9.18 1.99 1.85
C LYS A 130 -10.01 0.77 1.47
N ARG A 131 -11.34 0.91 1.45
CA ARG A 131 -12.26 -0.19 1.16
C ARG A 131 -12.07 -0.74 -0.26
N GLN A 132 -11.86 0.13 -1.25
CA GLN A 132 -11.59 -0.29 -2.62
C GLN A 132 -10.35 -1.20 -2.71
N TYR A 133 -9.28 -0.88 -1.98
CA TYR A 133 -8.07 -1.72 -1.97
C TYR A 133 -8.26 -3.04 -1.27
N GLN A 134 -8.93 -3.04 -0.12
CA GLN A 134 -9.27 -4.27 0.58
C GLN A 134 -10.03 -5.22 -0.36
N HIS A 135 -10.97 -4.68 -1.15
CA HIS A 135 -11.67 -5.47 -2.18
C HIS A 135 -10.73 -5.98 -3.28
N THR A 136 -9.85 -5.14 -3.84
CA THR A 136 -8.87 -5.55 -4.87
C THR A 136 -7.93 -6.65 -4.37
N PHE A 137 -7.39 -6.49 -3.16
CA PHE A 137 -6.48 -7.46 -2.56
C PHE A 137 -7.19 -8.78 -2.24
N ILE A 138 -8.40 -8.72 -1.68
CA ILE A 138 -9.25 -9.91 -1.45
C ILE A 138 -9.51 -10.64 -2.76
N ALA A 139 -9.86 -9.93 -3.83
CA ALA A 139 -10.14 -10.54 -5.12
C ALA A 139 -8.91 -11.25 -5.70
N LYS A 140 -7.71 -10.63 -5.63
CA LYS A 140 -6.45 -11.27 -6.01
C LYS A 140 -6.17 -12.53 -5.20
N CYS A 141 -6.26 -12.45 -3.88
CA CYS A 141 -6.01 -13.61 -3.01
C CYS A 141 -7.01 -14.74 -3.27
N ALA A 142 -8.29 -14.41 -3.47
CA ALA A 142 -9.32 -15.38 -3.82
C ALA A 142 -8.98 -16.10 -5.14
N ALA A 143 -8.58 -15.36 -6.17
CA ALA A 143 -8.16 -15.93 -7.45
C ALA A 143 -6.93 -16.84 -7.32
N ILE A 144 -5.93 -16.45 -6.52
CA ILE A 144 -4.72 -17.24 -6.27
C ILE A 144 -5.05 -18.56 -5.55
N LEU A 145 -6.00 -18.51 -4.62
CA LEU A 145 -6.35 -19.65 -3.77
C LEU A 145 -7.46 -20.53 -4.35
N ALA A 146 -8.23 -20.04 -5.32
CA ALA A 146 -9.35 -20.75 -5.95
C ALA A 146 -9.00 -22.15 -6.47
N PRO A 147 -7.83 -22.40 -7.10
CA PRO A 147 -7.46 -23.74 -7.56
C PRO A 147 -7.32 -24.78 -6.44
N TYR A 148 -7.23 -24.35 -5.18
CA TYR A 148 -7.05 -25.22 -4.02
C TYR A 148 -8.33 -25.37 -3.17
N ALA A 149 -9.40 -24.66 -3.53
CA ALA A 149 -10.71 -24.76 -2.90
C ALA A 149 -11.61 -25.78 -3.63
N GLY A 150 -12.71 -26.15 -3.00
CA GLY A 150 -13.76 -26.98 -3.59
C GLY A 150 -14.64 -26.22 -4.58
N PRO A 151 -15.65 -26.88 -5.17
CA PRO A 151 -16.49 -26.29 -6.22
C PRO A 151 -17.29 -25.06 -5.78
N ALA A 152 -17.58 -24.92 -4.47
CA ALA A 152 -18.23 -23.74 -3.90
C ALA A 152 -17.30 -22.51 -3.81
N GLY A 153 -15.99 -22.68 -4.04
CA GLY A 153 -15.00 -21.62 -3.94
C GLY A 153 -14.77 -21.11 -2.52
N LEU A 154 -14.18 -19.92 -2.41
CA LEU A 154 -13.92 -19.25 -1.14
C LEU A 154 -14.96 -18.15 -0.91
N PRO A 155 -15.77 -18.23 0.15
CA PRO A 155 -16.83 -17.25 0.39
C PRO A 155 -16.24 -15.92 0.90
N ALA A 156 -16.90 -14.81 0.57
CA ALA A 156 -16.44 -13.47 0.93
C ALA A 156 -16.13 -13.30 2.44
N PRO A 157 -16.94 -13.79 3.39
CA PRO A 157 -16.61 -13.71 4.82
C PRO A 157 -15.28 -14.39 5.19
N ALA A 158 -14.91 -15.50 4.54
CA ALA A 158 -13.64 -16.16 4.79
C ALA A 158 -12.45 -15.29 4.33
N MET A 159 -12.59 -14.64 3.17
CA MET A 159 -11.55 -13.74 2.65
C MET A 159 -11.39 -12.47 3.50
N TRP A 160 -12.49 -11.92 4.02
CA TRP A 160 -12.43 -10.83 5.00
C TRP A 160 -11.79 -11.25 6.32
N ALA A 161 -12.07 -12.47 6.80
CA ALA A 161 -11.41 -13.02 7.98
C ALA A 161 -9.90 -13.19 7.77
N MET A 162 -9.47 -13.66 6.59
CA MET A 162 -8.06 -13.75 6.21
C MET A 162 -7.37 -12.39 6.21
N LEU A 163 -8.00 -11.37 5.62
CA LEU A 163 -7.45 -10.01 5.61
C LEU A 163 -7.36 -9.42 7.02
N GLY A 164 -8.40 -9.59 7.84
CA GLY A 164 -8.39 -9.13 9.23
C GLY A 164 -7.30 -9.81 10.08
N ALA A 165 -7.06 -11.11 9.86
CA ALA A 165 -5.94 -11.82 10.49
C ALA A 165 -4.59 -11.25 10.04
N ALA A 166 -4.45 -10.94 8.74
CA ALA A 166 -3.24 -10.35 8.20
C ALA A 166 -2.93 -8.97 8.78
N ASP A 167 -3.95 -8.10 8.91
CA ASP A 167 -3.85 -6.80 9.56
C ASP A 167 -3.41 -6.95 11.03
N ALA A 168 -4.16 -7.72 11.83
CA ALA A 168 -3.89 -7.86 13.25
C ALA A 168 -2.53 -8.48 13.57
N LEU A 169 -2.11 -9.51 12.83
CA LEU A 169 -0.79 -10.13 13.02
C LEU A 169 0.35 -9.20 12.60
N SER A 170 0.16 -8.41 11.54
CA SER A 170 1.18 -7.45 11.11
C SER A 170 1.31 -6.30 12.11
N ASP A 171 0.19 -5.78 12.62
CA ASP A 171 0.18 -4.74 13.64
C ASP A 171 0.87 -5.21 14.95
N ALA A 172 0.58 -6.43 15.40
CA ALA A 172 1.24 -7.03 16.55
C ALA A 172 2.76 -7.20 16.34
N ALA A 173 3.20 -7.57 15.13
CA ALA A 173 4.62 -7.65 14.80
C ALA A 173 5.30 -6.27 14.76
N VAL A 174 4.62 -5.24 14.27
CA VAL A 174 5.11 -3.85 14.28
C VAL A 174 5.21 -3.32 15.73
N ALA A 175 4.25 -3.65 16.59
CA ALA A 175 4.27 -3.29 18.00
C ALA A 175 5.36 -4.03 18.81
N GLY A 176 5.90 -5.12 18.26
CA GLY A 176 6.88 -5.97 18.93
C GLY A 176 6.28 -6.99 19.90
N ASP A 177 4.95 -7.18 19.87
CA ASP A 177 4.24 -8.16 20.69
C ASP A 177 4.53 -9.60 20.23
N ILE A 178 4.80 -9.78 18.93
CA ILE A 178 5.22 -11.03 18.31
C ILE A 178 6.34 -10.78 17.30
N THR A 179 7.08 -11.81 16.90
CA THR A 179 8.10 -11.64 15.86
C THR A 179 7.48 -11.58 14.46
N PRO A 180 8.14 -10.93 13.47
CA PRO A 180 7.76 -11.02 12.08
C PRO A 180 7.59 -12.45 11.55
N ASP A 181 8.41 -13.39 12.02
CA ASP A 181 8.35 -14.78 11.59
C ASP A 181 7.14 -15.50 12.18
N ASP A 182 6.78 -15.21 13.44
CA ASP A 182 5.55 -15.72 14.07
C ASP A 182 4.31 -15.24 13.29
N ALA A 183 4.26 -13.94 12.96
CA ALA A 183 3.15 -13.37 12.20
C ALA A 183 2.99 -14.02 10.83
N ARG A 184 4.11 -14.25 10.11
CA ARG A 184 4.10 -14.93 8.80
C ARG A 184 3.64 -16.38 8.92
N ALA A 185 4.17 -17.12 9.91
CA ALA A 185 3.85 -18.51 10.11
C ALA A 185 2.37 -18.70 10.47
N GLU A 186 1.84 -17.89 11.39
CA GLU A 186 0.44 -17.97 11.82
C GLU A 186 -0.52 -17.59 10.70
N LEU A 187 -0.22 -16.52 9.95
CA LEU A 187 -1.02 -16.11 8.80
C LEU A 187 -1.02 -17.18 7.71
N GLN A 188 0.13 -17.80 7.44
CA GLN A 188 0.21 -18.91 6.49
C GLN A 188 -0.68 -20.08 6.92
N GLN A 189 -0.64 -20.49 8.19
CA GLN A 189 -1.49 -21.57 8.70
C GLN A 189 -2.97 -21.21 8.64
N THR A 190 -3.32 -19.97 8.98
CA THR A 190 -4.68 -19.45 8.88
C THR A 190 -5.22 -19.55 7.46
N ILE A 191 -4.44 -19.14 6.45
CA ILE A 191 -4.81 -19.27 5.04
C ILE A 191 -5.01 -20.73 4.65
N ILE A 192 -4.08 -21.62 5.02
CA ILE A 192 -4.15 -23.04 4.69
C ILE A 192 -5.40 -23.69 5.32
N ALA A 193 -5.66 -23.42 6.60
CA ALA A 193 -6.82 -23.94 7.33
C ALA A 193 -8.13 -23.43 6.72
N MET A 194 -8.19 -22.14 6.39
CA MET A 194 -9.33 -21.53 5.72
C MET A 194 -9.65 -22.23 4.40
N VAL A 195 -8.65 -22.46 3.54
CA VAL A 195 -8.84 -23.13 2.24
C VAL A 195 -9.25 -24.58 2.43
N LYS A 196 -8.60 -25.32 3.34
CA LYS A 196 -8.94 -26.73 3.62
C LYS A 196 -10.38 -26.92 4.10
N ARG A 197 -10.91 -26.00 4.90
CA ARG A 197 -12.30 -26.02 5.36
C ARG A 197 -13.32 -25.92 4.21
N HIS A 198 -12.91 -25.35 3.07
CA HIS A 198 -13.75 -25.16 1.88
C HIS A 198 -13.35 -26.09 0.72
N LYS A 199 -12.64 -27.20 0.99
CA LYS A 199 -12.30 -28.20 -0.03
C LYS A 199 -13.42 -29.18 -0.36
N SER A 200 -14.41 -29.31 0.52
CA SER A 200 -15.52 -30.26 0.42
C SER A 200 -16.72 -29.66 -0.29
#